data_AF-A0A015L9C7-F1
#
_entry.id   AF-A0A015L9C7-F1
#
_cell.length_a   1.000
_cell.length_b   1.000
_cell.length_c   1.000
_cell.angle_alpha   90.00
_cell.angle_beta   90.00
_cell.angle_gamma   90.00
#
_symmetry.space_group_name_H-M   'P 1'
#
loop_
_entity.id
_entity.type
_entity.pdbx_description
1 polymer ?
#
loop_
_entity_poly.entity_id
_entity_poly.type
_entity_poly.pdbx_seq_one_letter_code
_entity_poly.pdbx_strand_id
1 'polypeptide(L)'
;MVHAVIYIKKYLNLHPRNAEANFFLRVNKDPEEIENGNWYTTSHMGQDKLTGMLKEICNITGIDYTNRRIVNHSLRKYTSQKLNDEGLDSQAIMNVTLHQSLAG
;
A
#
# COMPACT_ATOMS: atom_id res chain seq x y z
N MET A 1 3.40 -15.09 -7.87
CA MET A 1 4.44 -14.06 -7.97
C MET A 1 4.23 -13.01 -9.07
N VAL A 2 4.10 -13.37 -10.36
CA VAL A 2 3.98 -12.41 -11.48
C VAL A 2 2.83 -11.40 -11.29
N HIS A 3 1.69 -11.85 -10.75
CA HIS A 3 0.53 -10.99 -10.53
C HIS A 3 0.74 -9.90 -9.47
N ALA A 4 1.40 -10.17 -8.34
CA ALA A 4 1.56 -9.20 -7.27
C ALA A 4 2.42 -7.99 -7.70
N VAL A 5 3.53 -8.25 -8.40
CA VAL A 5 4.39 -7.20 -8.94
C VAL A 5 3.65 -6.40 -10.02
N ILE A 6 2.85 -7.06 -10.86
CA ILE A 6 1.99 -6.38 -11.85
C ILE A 6 1.01 -5.43 -11.17
N TYR A 7 0.33 -5.88 -10.10
CA TYR A 7 -0.64 -5.04 -9.39
C TYR A 7 0.01 -3.86 -8.68
N ILE A 8 1.18 -4.05 -8.07
CA ILE A 8 1.96 -2.95 -7.47
C ILE A 8 2.36 -1.95 -8.54
N LYS A 9 2.92 -2.38 -9.67
CA LYS A 9 3.27 -1.48 -10.78
C LYS A 9 2.05 -0.74 -11.34
N LYS A 10 0.93 -1.44 -11.51
CA LYS A 10 -0.34 -0.85 -11.94
C LYS A 10 -0.79 0.22 -10.95
N TYR A 11 -0.72 -0.05 -9.65
CA TYR A 11 -1.05 0.91 -8.60
C TYR A 11 -0.11 2.12 -8.61
N LEU A 12 1.21 1.92 -8.73
CA LEU A 12 2.16 3.03 -8.78
C LEU A 12 1.94 3.93 -10.00
N ASN A 13 1.55 3.36 -11.15
CA ASN A 13 1.19 4.12 -12.35
C ASN A 13 -0.09 4.97 -12.22
N LEU A 14 -0.86 4.82 -11.15
CA LEU A 14 -2.02 5.67 -10.86
C LEU A 14 -1.63 6.98 -10.14
N HIS A 15 -0.36 7.18 -9.79
CA HIS A 15 0.10 8.44 -9.21
C HIS A 15 -0.01 9.58 -10.23
N PRO A 16 -0.51 10.77 -9.81
CA PRO A 16 -0.51 11.94 -10.66
C PRO A 16 0.91 12.33 -11.07
N ARG A 17 1.09 12.81 -12.31
CA ARG A 17 2.41 13.11 -12.91
C ARG A 17 3.25 14.15 -12.14
N ASN A 18 2.61 14.96 -11.30
CA ASN A 18 3.25 16.03 -10.53
C ASN A 18 3.20 15.78 -9.01
N ALA A 19 3.00 14.54 -8.57
CA ALA A 19 2.95 14.21 -7.16
C ALA A 19 4.33 13.80 -6.63
N GLU A 20 4.55 13.96 -5.32
CA GLU A 20 5.77 13.45 -4.68
C GLU A 20 5.89 11.92 -4.88
N ALA A 21 7.12 11.42 -4.89
CA ALA A 21 7.33 9.99 -5.02
C ALA A 21 6.86 9.25 -3.76
N ASN A 22 6.29 8.05 -3.94
CA ASN A 22 6.08 7.04 -2.90
C ASN A 22 5.14 7.45 -1.74
N PHE A 23 3.89 7.77 -2.03
CA PHE A 23 2.84 7.90 -1.01
C PHE A 23 1.62 7.02 -1.30
N PHE A 24 0.70 6.95 -0.35
CA PHE A 24 -0.56 6.22 -0.56
C PHE A 24 -1.56 7.10 -1.30
N LEU A 25 -2.09 6.59 -2.42
CA LEU A 25 -3.06 7.28 -3.25
C LEU A 25 -4.34 7.57 -2.47
N ARG A 26 -4.79 8.82 -2.56
CA ARG A 26 -6.05 9.28 -1.99
C ARG A 26 -7.01 9.58 -3.12
N VAL A 27 -8.18 8.92 -3.10
CA VAL A 27 -9.24 9.13 -4.09
C VAL A 27 -9.71 10.58 -4.01
N ASN A 28 -9.87 11.21 -5.17
CA ASN A 28 -10.41 12.55 -5.27
C ASN A 28 -11.88 12.55 -4.84
N LYS A 29 -12.33 13.63 -4.20
CA LYS A 29 -13.73 13.80 -3.76
C LYS A 29 -14.46 14.83 -4.59
N ASP A 30 -13.74 15.58 -5.40
CA ASP A 30 -14.30 16.55 -6.32
C ASP A 30 -14.84 15.84 -7.57
N PRO A 31 -16.15 15.91 -7.85
CA PRO A 31 -16.73 15.31 -9.04
C PRO A 31 -16.12 15.83 -10.35
N GLU A 32 -15.78 17.12 -10.42
CA GLU A 32 -15.22 17.74 -11.64
C GLU A 32 -13.84 17.17 -11.95
N GLU A 33 -13.01 16.98 -10.92
CA GLU A 33 -11.71 16.32 -11.06
C GLU A 33 -11.85 14.86 -11.49
N ILE A 34 -12.83 14.14 -10.94
CA ILE A 34 -13.09 12.73 -11.32
C ILE A 34 -13.54 12.66 -12.78
N GLU A 35 -14.43 13.55 -13.23
CA GLU A 35 -14.88 13.64 -14.62
C GLU A 35 -13.72 13.94 -15.58
N ASN A 36 -12.77 14.78 -15.15
CA ASN A 36 -11.55 15.09 -15.90
C ASN A 36 -10.49 13.96 -15.85
N GLY A 37 -10.77 12.84 -15.17
CA GLY A 37 -9.88 11.68 -15.07
C GLY A 37 -8.83 11.78 -13.96
N ASN A 38 -8.91 12.80 -13.10
CA ASN A 38 -8.03 12.99 -11.95
C ASN A 38 -8.57 12.24 -10.73
N TRP A 39 -8.56 10.90 -10.81
CA TRP A 39 -9.09 10.01 -9.79
C TRP A 39 -8.37 10.10 -8.44
N TYR A 40 -7.13 10.59 -8.40
CA TYR A 40 -6.30 10.64 -7.20
C TYR A 40 -5.69 12.02 -6.97
N THR A 41 -5.67 12.45 -5.70
CA THR A 41 -5.06 13.72 -5.32
C THR A 41 -3.54 13.63 -5.27
N THR A 42 -2.85 14.75 -5.48
CA THR A 42 -1.38 14.87 -5.29
C THR A 42 -0.95 14.93 -3.82
N SER A 43 -1.90 15.11 -2.90
CA SER A 43 -1.62 15.23 -1.46
C SER A 43 -1.51 13.88 -0.75
N HIS A 44 -0.65 13.84 0.27
CA HIS A 44 -0.51 12.70 1.18
C HIS A 44 -1.83 12.34 1.88
N MET A 45 -2.05 11.05 2.08
CA MET A 45 -3.10 10.58 2.96
C MET A 45 -2.73 10.85 4.42
N GLY A 46 -3.68 11.37 5.21
CA GLY A 46 -3.46 11.63 6.63
C GLY A 46 -3.11 10.36 7.41
N GLN A 47 -2.19 10.47 8.37
CA GLN A 47 -1.68 9.36 9.18
C GLN A 47 -2.78 8.58 9.89
N ASP A 48 -3.81 9.25 10.40
CA ASP A 48 -4.94 8.60 11.07
C ASP A 48 -5.74 7.71 10.11
N LYS A 49 -5.97 8.20 8.89
CA LYS A 49 -6.69 7.44 7.86
C LYS A 49 -5.87 6.23 7.43
N LEU A 50 -4.56 6.38 7.26
CA LEU A 50 -3.67 5.24 6.98
C LEU A 50 -3.70 4.21 8.11
N THR A 51 -3.61 4.66 9.36
CA THR A 51 -3.60 3.78 10.54
C THR A 51 -4.93 3.04 10.70
N GLY A 52 -6.05 3.68 10.35
CA GLY A 52 -7.39 3.08 10.41
C GLY A 52 -7.75 2.18 9.23
N MET A 53 -7.12 2.36 8.06
CA MET A 53 -7.51 1.70 6.81
C MET A 53 -7.56 0.17 6.92
N LEU A 54 -6.59 -0.43 7.61
CA LEU A 54 -6.54 -1.87 7.72
C LEU A 54 -7.68 -2.45 8.57
N LYS A 55 -8.06 -1.73 9.63
CA LYS A 55 -9.23 -2.08 10.46
C LYS A 55 -10.53 -1.91 9.67
N GLU A 56 -10.62 -0.85 8.87
CA GLU A 56 -11.77 -0.60 8.00
C GLU A 56 -11.95 -1.73 6.98
N ILE A 57 -10.86 -2.22 6.36
CA ILE A 57 -10.88 -3.39 5.49
C ILE A 57 -11.38 -4.63 6.24
N CYS A 58 -10.86 -4.91 7.43
CA CYS A 58 -11.31 -6.05 8.24
C CYS A 58 -12.81 -5.97 8.56
N ASN A 59 -13.31 -4.79 8.94
CA ASN A 59 -14.72 -4.58 9.23
C ASN A 59 -15.60 -4.82 7.99
N ILE A 60 -15.21 -4.27 6.83
CA ILE A 60 -15.97 -4.43 5.58
C ILE A 60 -15.99 -5.89 5.11
N THR A 61 -14.88 -6.61 5.29
CA THR A 61 -14.72 -7.99 4.83
C THR A 61 -15.20 -9.04 5.85
N GLY A 62 -15.58 -8.62 7.07
CA GLY A 62 -15.95 -9.52 8.15
C GLY A 62 -14.78 -10.33 8.70
N ILE A 63 -13.53 -9.91 8.46
CA ILE A 63 -12.34 -10.58 9.02
C ILE A 63 -12.29 -10.28 10.51
N ASP A 64 -12.41 -11.33 11.32
CA ASP A 64 -12.22 -11.22 12.76
C ASP A 64 -10.74 -10.97 13.10
N TYR A 65 -10.50 -9.86 13.79
CA TYR A 65 -9.18 -9.46 14.30
C TYR A 65 -9.16 -9.31 15.83
N THR A 66 -10.14 -9.88 16.53
CA THR A 66 -10.18 -9.91 17.99
C THR A 66 -8.87 -10.50 18.52
N ASN A 67 -8.29 -9.82 19.52
CA ASN A 67 -6.98 -10.17 20.11
C ASN A 67 -5.79 -10.16 19.13
N ARG A 68 -5.91 -9.54 17.95
CA ARG A 68 -4.81 -9.39 16.98
C ARG A 68 -4.44 -7.92 16.78
N ARG A 69 -3.14 -7.62 16.80
CA ARG A 69 -2.62 -6.30 16.44
C ARG A 69 -2.51 -6.19 14.93
N ILE A 70 -3.58 -5.70 14.30
CA ILE A 70 -3.65 -5.44 12.87
C ILE A 70 -3.34 -3.98 12.59
N VAL A 71 -2.11 -3.71 12.15
CA VAL A 71 -1.60 -2.37 11.77
C VAL A 71 -0.78 -2.46 10.48
N ASN A 72 -0.63 -1.36 9.73
CA ASN A 72 0.12 -1.36 8.46
C ASN A 72 1.52 -1.98 8.57
N HIS A 73 2.22 -1.75 9.69
CA HIS A 73 3.52 -2.34 9.95
C HIS A 73 3.48 -3.89 10.02
N SER A 74 2.41 -4.47 10.58
CA SER A 74 2.24 -5.93 10.64
C SER A 74 2.06 -6.55 9.25
N LEU A 75 1.36 -5.86 8.34
CA LEU A 75 1.27 -6.27 6.94
C LEU A 75 2.63 -6.22 6.25
N ARG A 76 3.37 -5.12 6.40
CA ARG A 76 4.70 -4.98 5.78
C ARG A 76 5.62 -6.13 6.20
N LYS A 77 5.65 -6.45 7.50
CA LYS A 77 6.40 -7.58 8.05
C LYS A 77 5.95 -8.92 7.47
N TYR A 78 4.63 -9.17 7.43
CA TYR A 78 4.09 -10.40 6.87
C TYR A 78 4.43 -10.55 5.38
N THR A 79 4.31 -9.48 4.60
CA THR A 79 4.69 -9.48 3.17
C THR A 79 6.17 -9.82 3.00
N SER A 80 7.08 -9.21 3.77
CA SER A 80 8.51 -9.54 3.73
C SER A 80 8.77 -11.02 4.03
N GLN A 81 8.15 -11.55 5.09
CA GLN A 81 8.28 -12.96 5.48
C GLN A 81 7.74 -13.88 4.39
N LYS A 82 6.56 -13.59 3.86
CA LYS A 82 5.93 -14.41 2.84
C LYS A 82 6.74 -14.46 1.55
N LEU A 83 7.33 -13.34 1.13
CA LEU A 83 8.21 -13.30 -0.04
C LEU A 83 9.51 -14.10 0.20
N ASN A 84 10.07 -14.03 1.41
CA ASN A 84 11.22 -14.85 1.78
C ASN A 84 10.88 -16.35 1.77
N ASP A 85 9.72 -16.73 2.31
CA ASP A 85 9.24 -18.12 2.30
C ASP A 85 8.95 -18.64 0.88
N GLU A 86 8.65 -17.74 -0.06
CA GLU A 86 8.49 -18.04 -1.49
C GLU A 86 9.83 -18.07 -2.26
N GLY A 87 10.96 -17.85 -1.58
CA GLY A 87 12.30 -17.98 -2.13
C GLY A 87 12.81 -16.73 -2.87
N LEU A 88 12.21 -15.56 -2.68
CA LEU A 88 12.80 -14.31 -3.18
C LEU A 88 14.07 -13.99 -2.39
N ASP A 89 15.08 -13.49 -3.09
CA ASP A 89 16.28 -12.98 -2.43
C ASP A 89 15.99 -11.66 -1.69
N SER A 90 16.81 -11.39 -0.68
CA SER A 90 16.62 -10.24 0.20
C SER A 90 16.69 -8.89 -0.52
N GLN A 91 17.42 -8.77 -1.64
CA GLN A 91 17.50 -7.53 -2.41
C GLN A 91 16.21 -7.29 -3.18
N ALA A 92 15.61 -8.32 -3.77
CA ALA A 92 14.30 -8.25 -4.39
C ALA A 92 13.21 -7.88 -3.37
N ILE A 93 13.27 -8.47 -2.17
CA ILE A 93 12.33 -8.14 -1.08
C ILE A 93 12.50 -6.69 -0.65
N MET A 94 13.74 -6.22 -0.40
CA MET A 94 14.01 -4.82 -0.07
C MET A 94 13.45 -3.84 -1.09
N ASN A 95 13.63 -4.14 -2.39
CA ASN A 95 13.14 -3.29 -3.48
C ASN A 95 11.60 -3.22 -3.49
N VAL A 96 10.92 -4.33 -3.21
CA VAL A 96 9.44 -4.37 -3.16
C VAL A 96 8.90 -3.71 -1.88
N THR A 97 9.58 -3.90 -0.75
CA THR A 97 9.13 -3.38 0.54
C THR A 97 9.69 -1.99 0.83
N LEU A 98 10.49 -1.43 -0.07
CA LEU A 98 11.13 -0.12 0.03
C LEU A 98 11.93 0.05 1.34
N HIS A 99 12.70 -0.97 1.72
CA HIS A 99 13.67 -0.84 2.82
C HIS A 99 14.96 -0.19 2.29
N GLN A 100 15.59 0.67 3.10
CA GLN A 100 16.87 1.28 2.73
C GLN A 100 18.05 0.34 3.00
N SER A 101 17.86 -0.66 3.87
CA SER A 101 18.87 -1.64 4.24
C SER A 101 18.27 -3.04 4.40
N LEU A 102 19.13 -4.08 4.39
CA LEU A 102 18.73 -5.46 4.71
C LEU A 102 18.26 -5.62 6.16
N ALA A 103 18.68 -4.71 7.05
CA ALA A 103 18.29 -4.69 8.46
C ALA A 103 16.95 -3.99 8.73
N GLY A 104 16.34 -3.39 7.69
CA GLY A 104 15.17 -2.49 7.80
C GLY A 104 15.53 -1.05 7.50
#